data_AF-A0A6N7FVW4-F1
#
_entry.id   AF-A0A6N7FVW4-F1
#
_cell.length_a   1.000
_cell.length_b   1.000
_cell.length_c   1.000
_cell.angle_alpha   90.00
_cell.angle_beta   90.00
_cell.angle_gamma   90.00
#
_symmetry.space_group_name_H-M   'P 1'
#
loop_
_entity.id
_entity.type
_entity.pdbx_description
1 polymer ?
#
loop_
_entity_poly.entity_id
_entity_poly.type
_entity_poly.pdbx_seq_one_letter_code
_entity_poly.pdbx_strand_id
1 'polypeptide(L)'
;MRSAVLSSAGLTAPGRPPWASGTGVAGAATLTPAEQLLPGQYGALAPPAELTRFGNGRIPPEALAPIGTTGDHLWAPAAAAFEQLSADAAAAGVGIGVNDAYRDYASQERLAAELGLYSQGGLAAVPGSSTHGWGLSVDLELDPAAQAWMRQNAAGYGFVEDVAREPWHWTYRPAS
;
A
#
# COMPACT_ATOMS: atom_id res chain seq x y z
N MET A 1 -5.06 -3.04 56.86
CA MET A 1 -4.09 -3.22 55.76
C MET A 1 -4.86 -3.63 54.52
N ARG A 2 -4.64 -2.92 53.42
CA ARG A 2 -5.31 -3.07 52.11
C ARG A 2 -4.75 -4.30 51.39
N SER A 3 -5.58 -5.00 50.61
CA SER A 3 -5.16 -5.58 49.33
C SER A 3 -6.38 -5.95 48.49
N ALA A 4 -6.54 -5.22 47.38
CA ALA A 4 -7.41 -5.56 46.27
C ALA A 4 -6.65 -6.50 45.33
N VAL A 5 -7.30 -7.56 44.85
CA VAL A 5 -6.76 -8.42 43.79
C VAL A 5 -7.38 -7.95 42.48
N LEU A 6 -6.58 -7.29 41.64
CA LEU A 6 -6.91 -7.04 40.24
C LEU A 6 -6.62 -8.31 39.45
N SER A 7 -7.64 -8.84 38.77
CA SER A 7 -7.51 -9.92 37.80
C SER A 7 -7.30 -9.29 36.42
N SER A 8 -6.10 -9.46 35.85
CA SER A 8 -5.79 -9.05 34.48
C SER A 8 -6.16 -10.16 33.50
N ALA A 9 -7.16 -9.90 32.65
CA ALA A 9 -7.48 -10.71 31.49
C ALA A 9 -6.32 -10.64 30.48
N GLY A 10 -5.78 -11.80 30.10
CA GLY A 10 -4.78 -11.92 29.04
C GLY A 10 -5.43 -11.76 27.67
N LEU A 11 -4.98 -10.78 26.89
CA LEU A 11 -5.25 -10.70 25.46
C LEU A 11 -4.30 -11.66 24.74
N THR A 12 -4.86 -12.72 24.18
CA THR A 12 -4.17 -13.64 23.28
C THR A 12 -3.97 -12.94 21.93
N ALA A 13 -2.71 -12.80 21.49
CA ALA A 13 -2.40 -12.31 20.16
C ALA A 13 -2.87 -13.30 19.07
N PRO A 14 -3.34 -12.84 17.90
CA PRO A 14 -3.70 -13.74 16.80
C PRO A 14 -2.47 -14.49 16.27
N GLY A 15 -2.67 -15.79 16.00
CA GLY A 15 -1.62 -16.71 15.55
C GLY A 15 -1.07 -16.38 14.17
N ARG A 16 0.23 -16.69 13.97
CA ARG A 16 0.92 -16.58 12.68
C ARG A 16 0.25 -17.45 11.59
N PRO A 17 0.15 -16.97 10.34
CA PRO A 17 -0.33 -17.78 9.23
C PRO A 17 0.66 -18.89 8.83
N PRO A 18 0.18 -20.00 8.25
CA PRO A 18 0.90 -21.28 8.16
C PRO A 18 1.97 -21.42 7.05
N TRP A 19 2.38 -20.35 6.36
CA TRP A 19 3.32 -20.47 5.23
C TRP A 19 4.77 -20.09 5.54
N ALA A 20 5.12 -19.80 6.79
CA ALA A 20 6.52 -19.59 7.18
C ALA A 20 7.28 -20.94 7.26
N SER A 21 7.69 -21.48 6.12
CA SER A 21 8.68 -22.56 6.03
C SER A 21 9.40 -22.54 4.68
N GLY A 22 10.70 -22.23 4.69
CA GLY A 22 11.57 -22.40 3.53
C GLY A 22 12.98 -21.81 3.74
N THR A 23 13.96 -22.66 4.02
CA THR A 23 15.40 -22.36 3.99
C THR A 23 15.96 -22.71 2.60
N GLY A 24 16.70 -21.79 1.94
CA GLY A 24 17.56 -22.17 0.80
C GLY A 24 17.98 -21.10 -0.22
N VAL A 25 19.20 -20.57 -0.02
CA VAL A 25 20.27 -20.15 -0.98
C VAL A 25 20.06 -19.12 -2.12
N ALA A 26 20.75 -17.98 -1.90
CA ALA A 26 21.61 -17.18 -2.81
C ALA A 26 21.05 -16.59 -4.12
N GLY A 27 20.96 -15.24 -4.13
CA GLY A 27 21.28 -14.42 -5.30
C GLY A 27 20.10 -13.70 -5.97
N ALA A 28 19.42 -12.80 -5.27
CA ALA A 28 18.60 -11.76 -5.89
C ALA A 28 18.53 -10.54 -4.97
N ALA A 29 18.43 -9.35 -5.55
CA ALA A 29 18.51 -8.05 -4.88
C ALA A 29 17.72 -8.02 -3.56
N THR A 30 18.35 -7.49 -2.51
CA THR A 30 17.77 -7.34 -1.18
C THR A 30 16.56 -6.40 -1.27
N LEU A 31 15.37 -6.96 -1.49
CA LEU A 31 14.14 -6.20 -1.28
C LEU A 31 13.99 -6.01 0.22
N THR A 32 13.62 -4.80 0.63
CA THR A 32 13.05 -4.58 1.96
C THR A 32 11.71 -5.32 1.95
N PRO A 33 11.46 -6.27 2.86
CA PRO A 33 10.14 -6.87 3.00
C PRO A 33 9.08 -5.78 3.20
N ALA A 34 7.80 -6.11 3.08
CA ALA A 34 6.76 -5.38 3.80
C ALA A 34 6.96 -5.61 5.31
N GLU A 35 8.06 -5.10 5.83
CA GLU A 35 8.35 -4.98 7.24
C GLU A 35 7.67 -3.70 7.71
N GLN A 36 7.05 -3.73 8.88
CA GLN A 36 6.37 -2.55 9.40
C GLN A 36 7.44 -1.53 9.83
N LEU A 37 7.76 -0.61 8.91
CA LEU A 37 8.65 0.52 9.17
C LEU A 37 7.84 1.77 9.52
N LEU A 38 8.52 2.75 10.10
CA LEU A 38 7.91 4.07 10.28
C LEU A 38 7.51 4.66 8.92
N PRO A 39 6.42 5.44 8.86
CA PRO A 39 5.97 6.07 7.63
C PRO A 39 7.11 6.78 6.90
N GLY A 40 7.25 6.52 5.60
CA GLY A 40 8.29 7.10 4.75
C GLY A 40 9.67 6.43 4.80
N GLN A 41 9.90 5.40 5.63
CA GLN A 41 11.24 4.79 5.79
C GLN A 41 11.51 3.59 4.88
N TYR A 42 10.66 3.36 3.87
CA TYR A 42 10.73 2.17 3.04
C TYR A 42 11.75 2.27 1.88
N GLY A 43 12.37 3.45 1.68
CA GLY A 43 13.31 3.69 0.58
C GLY A 43 12.64 3.74 -0.79
N ALA A 44 13.45 3.90 -1.84
CA ALA A 44 12.96 4.02 -3.21
C ALA A 44 12.32 2.71 -3.70
N LEU A 45 11.14 2.81 -4.31
CA LEU A 45 10.50 1.69 -4.98
C LEU A 45 11.23 1.34 -6.29
N ALA A 46 11.58 0.08 -6.46
CA ALA A 46 11.92 -0.47 -7.77
C ALA A 46 10.65 -1.07 -8.39
N PRO A 47 10.09 -0.48 -9.46
CA PRO A 47 8.89 -1.03 -10.10
C PRO A 47 9.17 -2.41 -10.73
N PRO A 48 8.17 -3.31 -10.80
CA PRO A 48 8.28 -4.58 -11.49
C PRO A 48 8.81 -4.45 -12.92
N ALA A 49 9.73 -5.33 -13.32
CA ALA A 49 10.38 -5.28 -14.64
C ALA A 49 9.40 -5.39 -15.82
N GLU A 50 8.27 -6.06 -15.63
CA GLU A 50 7.24 -6.14 -16.66
C GLU A 50 6.48 -4.83 -16.88
N LEU A 51 6.48 -3.94 -15.89
CA LEU A 51 5.86 -2.63 -15.99
C LEU A 51 6.82 -1.59 -16.58
N THR A 52 8.11 -1.67 -16.25
CA THR A 52 9.11 -0.69 -16.69
C THR A 52 9.22 -0.56 -18.20
N ARG A 53 8.91 -1.63 -18.95
CA ARG A 53 8.90 -1.62 -20.43
C ARG A 53 7.88 -0.63 -21.03
N PHE A 54 6.82 -0.30 -20.30
CA PHE A 54 5.77 0.61 -20.77
C PHE A 54 6.05 2.08 -20.39
N GLY A 55 6.71 2.27 -19.24
CA GLY A 55 6.91 3.57 -18.63
C GLY A 55 5.80 3.97 -17.66
N ASN A 56 6.14 4.83 -16.72
CA ASN A 56 5.24 5.28 -15.66
C ASN A 56 4.07 6.10 -16.24
N GLY A 57 2.85 5.76 -15.82
CA GLY A 57 1.60 6.36 -16.29
C GLY A 57 1.17 5.87 -17.69
N ARG A 58 1.76 4.77 -18.17
CA ARG A 58 1.51 4.21 -19.51
C ARG A 58 1.25 2.69 -19.47
N ILE A 59 0.80 2.18 -18.33
CA ILE A 59 0.51 0.76 -18.16
C ILE A 59 -0.74 0.42 -18.96
N PRO A 60 -0.68 -0.63 -19.81
CA PRO A 60 -1.81 -0.93 -20.66
C PRO A 60 -2.92 -1.64 -19.85
N PRO A 61 -4.19 -1.52 -20.28
CA PRO A 61 -5.32 -2.07 -19.53
C PRO A 61 -5.21 -3.57 -19.23
N GLU A 62 -4.59 -4.36 -20.10
CA GLU A 62 -4.39 -5.81 -19.90
C GLU A 62 -3.43 -6.17 -18.76
N ALA A 63 -2.61 -5.22 -18.29
CA ALA A 63 -1.77 -5.39 -17.11
C ALA A 63 -2.47 -4.90 -15.82
N LEU A 64 -3.64 -4.27 -15.96
CA LEU A 64 -4.41 -3.71 -14.87
C LEU A 64 -5.64 -4.57 -14.57
N ALA A 65 -6.07 -4.57 -13.31
CA ALA A 65 -7.30 -5.17 -12.86
C ALA A 65 -8.09 -4.18 -11.99
N PRO A 66 -9.44 -4.22 -12.05
CA PRO A 66 -10.27 -3.34 -11.23
C PRO A 66 -10.14 -3.67 -9.74
N ILE A 67 -10.33 -2.65 -8.91
CA ILE A 67 -10.46 -2.75 -7.47
C ILE A 67 -11.72 -2.03 -6.96
N GLY A 68 -12.25 -2.50 -5.84
CA GLY A 68 -13.43 -1.97 -5.18
C GLY A 68 -14.62 -1.84 -6.13
N THR A 69 -15.33 -0.72 -6.01
CA THR A 69 -16.52 -0.43 -6.83
C THR A 69 -16.45 0.92 -7.54
N THR A 70 -15.32 1.62 -7.45
CA THR A 70 -15.13 2.99 -7.96
C THR A 70 -14.74 3.02 -9.45
N GLY A 71 -14.34 1.88 -10.02
CA GLY A 71 -13.74 1.81 -11.35
C GLY A 71 -12.23 2.08 -11.35
N ASP A 72 -11.63 2.19 -10.17
CA ASP A 72 -10.18 2.28 -10.00
C ASP A 72 -9.49 0.96 -10.33
N HIS A 73 -8.29 1.06 -10.89
CA HIS A 73 -7.52 -0.09 -11.32
C HIS A 73 -6.12 -0.09 -10.68
N LEU A 74 -5.57 -1.28 -10.47
CA LEU A 74 -4.16 -1.48 -10.08
C LEU A 74 -3.52 -2.49 -11.02
N TRP A 75 -2.18 -2.58 -11.00
CA TRP A 75 -1.46 -3.72 -11.56
C TRP A 75 -2.04 -5.01 -10.98
N ALA A 76 -2.30 -6.02 -11.82
CA ALA A 76 -3.15 -7.15 -11.43
C ALA A 76 -2.73 -7.88 -10.11
N PRO A 77 -1.44 -8.12 -9.83
CA PRO A 77 -1.00 -8.62 -8.52
C PRO A 77 -1.29 -7.68 -7.35
N ALA A 78 -1.12 -6.37 -7.51
CA ALA A 78 -1.47 -5.38 -6.49
C ALA A 78 -3.00 -5.31 -6.27
N ALA A 79 -3.79 -5.41 -7.35
CA ALA A 79 -5.25 -5.47 -7.26
C ALA A 79 -5.71 -6.69 -6.44
N ALA A 80 -5.18 -7.88 -6.74
CA ALA A 80 -5.53 -9.09 -6.01
C ALA A 80 -5.19 -8.99 -4.50
N ALA A 81 -4.03 -8.41 -4.18
CA ALA A 81 -3.65 -8.17 -2.79
C ALA A 81 -4.55 -7.14 -2.10
N PHE A 82 -4.93 -6.07 -2.81
CA PHE A 82 -5.80 -5.03 -2.27
C PHE A 82 -7.23 -5.52 -2.03
N GLU A 83 -7.77 -6.34 -2.92
CA GLU A 83 -9.10 -6.96 -2.75
C GLU A 83 -9.13 -7.86 -1.52
N GLN A 84 -8.08 -8.67 -1.32
CA GLN A 84 -7.98 -9.51 -0.12
C GLN A 84 -7.86 -8.64 1.16
N LEU A 85 -7.02 -7.61 1.14
CA LEU A 85 -6.89 -6.66 2.25
C LEU A 85 -8.25 -6.02 2.58
N SER A 86 -8.97 -5.57 1.56
CA SER A 86 -10.26 -4.88 1.71
C SER A 86 -11.34 -5.82 2.25
N ALA A 87 -11.35 -7.07 1.79
CA ALA A 87 -12.27 -8.10 2.29
C ALA A 87 -12.01 -8.43 3.77
N ASP A 88 -10.74 -8.58 4.16
CA ASP A 88 -10.37 -8.89 5.54
C ASP A 88 -10.60 -7.70 6.49
N ALA A 89 -10.40 -6.46 6.01
CA ALA A 89 -10.79 -5.26 6.72
C ALA A 89 -12.30 -5.22 6.96
N ALA A 90 -13.11 -5.47 5.91
CA ALA A 90 -14.56 -5.49 6.01
C ALA A 90 -15.05 -6.60 6.96
N ALA A 91 -14.43 -7.78 6.93
CA ALA A 91 -14.73 -8.88 7.86
C ALA A 91 -14.40 -8.51 9.33
N ALA A 92 -13.42 -7.63 9.55
CA ALA A 92 -13.10 -7.05 10.85
C ALA A 92 -13.98 -5.84 11.23
N GLY A 93 -14.97 -5.48 10.41
CA GLY A 93 -15.84 -4.32 10.62
C GLY A 93 -15.19 -2.97 10.30
N VAL A 94 -14.11 -2.98 9.52
CA VAL A 94 -13.36 -1.78 9.11
C VAL A 94 -13.71 -1.44 7.66
N GLY A 95 -14.24 -0.25 7.44
CA GLY A 95 -14.48 0.29 6.10
C GLY A 95 -13.23 0.97 5.54
N ILE A 96 -12.90 0.68 4.28
CA ILE A 96 -11.82 1.33 3.54
C ILE A 96 -12.42 1.87 2.24
N GLY A 97 -12.37 3.18 2.02
CA GLY A 97 -12.72 3.80 0.74
C GLY A 97 -11.49 4.01 -0.14
N VAL A 98 -11.68 4.04 -1.47
CA VAL A 98 -10.62 4.35 -2.45
C VAL A 98 -10.93 5.70 -3.07
N ASN A 99 -9.95 6.62 -3.02
CA ASN A 99 -10.00 7.93 -3.66
C ASN A 99 -9.28 7.97 -5.01
N ASP A 100 -8.13 7.31 -5.09
CA ASP A 100 -7.32 7.27 -6.31
C ASP A 100 -6.45 6.01 -6.33
N ALA A 101 -6.12 5.52 -7.52
CA ALA A 101 -5.32 4.34 -7.77
C ALA A 101 -4.41 4.53 -8.99
N TYR A 102 -4.50 3.70 -10.04
CA TYR A 102 -3.71 3.91 -11.24
C TYR A 102 -3.97 5.29 -11.87
N ARG A 103 -2.91 6.09 -11.98
CA ARG A 103 -2.96 7.44 -12.58
C ARG A 103 -2.11 7.48 -13.84
N ASP A 104 -2.76 7.73 -14.98
CA ASP A 104 -2.05 7.85 -16.26
C ASP A 104 -1.18 9.12 -16.31
N TYR A 105 -0.26 9.17 -17.28
CA TYR A 105 0.72 10.25 -17.39
C TYR A 105 0.05 11.62 -17.55
N ALA A 106 -0.97 11.72 -18.40
CA ALA A 106 -1.66 12.98 -18.67
C ALA A 106 -2.42 13.49 -17.43
N SER A 107 -2.98 12.59 -16.62
CA SER A 107 -3.61 12.92 -15.35
C SER A 107 -2.59 13.36 -14.32
N GLN A 108 -1.40 12.75 -14.28
CA GLN A 108 -0.32 13.21 -13.43
C GLN A 108 0.19 14.61 -13.82
N GLU A 109 0.24 14.94 -15.12
CA GLU A 109 0.56 16.31 -15.57
C GLU A 109 -0.47 17.33 -15.10
N ARG A 110 -1.76 17.00 -15.21
CA ARG A 110 -2.86 17.85 -14.72
C ARG A 110 -2.77 18.06 -13.21
N LEU A 111 -2.57 16.99 -12.44
CA LEU A 111 -2.44 17.05 -10.99
C LEU A 111 -1.23 17.89 -10.56
N ALA A 112 -0.10 17.76 -11.26
CA ALA A 112 1.09 18.56 -10.98
C ALA A 112 0.89 20.05 -11.28
N ALA A 113 0.12 20.38 -12.31
CA ALA A 113 -0.25 21.77 -12.61
C ALA A 113 -1.22 22.35 -11.58
N GLU A 114 -2.13 21.53 -11.04
CA GLU A 114 -3.15 21.97 -10.08
C GLU A 114 -2.62 22.08 -8.65
N LEU A 115 -1.93 21.04 -8.17
CA LEU A 115 -1.52 20.91 -6.77
C LEU A 115 -0.05 21.26 -6.51
N GLY A 116 0.72 21.50 -7.57
CA GLY A 116 2.16 21.77 -7.50
C GLY A 116 2.99 20.53 -7.14
N LEU A 117 4.31 20.61 -7.40
CA LEU A 117 5.22 19.51 -7.12
C LEU A 117 5.61 19.43 -5.63
N TYR A 118 5.92 18.23 -5.13
CA TYR A 118 6.47 18.04 -3.77
C TYR A 118 7.69 18.92 -3.49
N SER A 119 8.59 19.05 -4.47
CA SER A 119 9.80 19.88 -4.37
C SER A 119 9.51 21.36 -4.19
N GLN A 120 8.25 21.77 -4.42
CA GLN A 120 7.75 23.14 -4.30
C GLN A 120 6.70 23.27 -3.17
N GLY A 121 6.55 22.24 -2.34
CA GLY A 121 5.56 22.21 -1.25
C GLY A 121 4.17 21.72 -1.65
N GLY A 122 3.93 21.46 -2.93
CA GLY A 122 2.68 20.88 -3.44
C GLY A 122 2.53 19.39 -3.16
N LEU A 123 1.49 18.75 -3.70
CA LEU A 123 1.12 17.35 -3.42
C LEU A 123 1.38 16.37 -4.59
N ALA A 124 1.95 16.83 -5.71
CA ALA A 124 2.18 15.97 -6.87
C ALA A 124 3.62 15.52 -7.00
N ALA A 125 3.80 14.25 -7.38
CA ALA A 125 5.05 13.75 -7.93
C ALA A 125 5.31 14.36 -9.32
N VAL A 126 6.59 14.39 -9.72
CA VAL A 126 6.96 14.75 -11.09
C VAL A 126 6.28 13.77 -12.07
N PRO A 127 5.67 14.24 -13.17
CA PRO A 127 5.08 13.35 -14.17
C PRO A 127 6.06 12.27 -14.63
N GLY A 128 5.65 11.01 -14.55
CA GLY A 128 6.49 9.85 -14.84
C GLY A 128 7.30 9.31 -13.65
N SER A 129 7.14 9.85 -12.45
CA SER A 129 7.80 9.35 -11.24
C SER A 129 6.83 8.95 -10.11
N SER A 130 5.52 8.96 -10.36
CA SER A 130 4.49 8.66 -9.36
C SER A 130 4.31 7.16 -9.20
N THR A 131 4.23 6.63 -7.99
CA THR A 131 3.95 5.20 -7.76
C THR A 131 2.54 4.79 -8.25
N HIS A 132 1.58 5.72 -8.26
CA HIS A 132 0.28 5.55 -8.95
C HIS A 132 0.44 5.25 -10.44
N GLY A 133 1.45 5.83 -11.10
CA GLY A 133 1.71 5.59 -12.52
C GLY A 133 2.19 4.18 -12.84
N TRP A 134 2.58 3.39 -11.84
CA TRP A 134 2.85 1.96 -12.00
C TRP A 134 1.62 1.09 -11.69
N GLY A 135 0.51 1.67 -11.22
CA GLY A 135 -0.63 0.91 -10.72
C GLY A 135 -0.32 0.18 -9.42
N LEU A 136 0.56 0.75 -8.60
CA LEU A 136 1.03 0.12 -7.35
C LEU A 136 0.50 0.83 -6.10
N SER A 137 -0.05 2.03 -6.21
CA SER A 137 -0.47 2.81 -5.05
C SER A 137 -1.97 3.06 -5.05
N VAL A 138 -2.51 3.15 -3.84
CA VAL A 138 -3.87 3.58 -3.55
C VAL A 138 -3.83 4.74 -2.57
N ASP A 139 -4.65 5.75 -2.83
CA ASP A 139 -5.01 6.78 -1.86
C ASP A 139 -6.36 6.41 -1.25
N LEU A 140 -6.40 6.26 0.07
CA LEU A 140 -7.54 5.68 0.79
C LEU A 140 -8.29 6.70 1.66
N GLU A 141 -9.61 6.55 1.73
CA GLU A 141 -10.43 7.18 2.76
C GLU A 141 -10.39 6.32 4.02
N LEU A 142 -9.67 6.80 5.04
CA LEU A 142 -9.46 6.08 6.30
C LEU A 142 -9.90 6.94 7.47
N ASP A 143 -10.89 6.45 8.23
CA ASP A 143 -11.15 6.99 9.56
C ASP A 143 -10.02 6.56 10.55
N PRO A 144 -9.98 7.08 11.79
CA PRO A 144 -8.93 6.73 12.74
C PRO A 144 -8.81 5.22 13.04
N ALA A 145 -9.91 4.48 13.01
CA ALA A 145 -9.91 3.04 13.25
C ALA A 145 -9.36 2.29 12.03
N ALA A 146 -9.77 2.70 10.82
CA ALA A 146 -9.27 2.16 9.56
C ALA A 146 -7.77 2.45 9.38
N GLN A 147 -7.31 3.66 9.71
CA GLN A 147 -5.89 4.01 9.70
C GLN A 147 -5.08 3.11 10.65
N ALA A 148 -5.61 2.88 11.86
CA ALA A 148 -4.95 2.01 12.84
C ALA A 148 -4.93 0.55 12.37
N TRP A 149 -6.00 0.07 11.73
CA TRP A 149 -6.07 -1.27 11.15
C TRP A 149 -5.07 -1.42 10.00
N MET A 150 -5.00 -0.46 9.08
CA MET A 150 -4.04 -0.47 7.97
C MET A 150 -2.60 -0.53 8.50
N ARG A 151 -2.24 0.33 9.45
CA ARG A 151 -0.90 0.31 10.05
C ARG A 151 -0.54 -1.02 10.70
N GLN A 152 -1.51 -1.75 11.24
CA GLN A 152 -1.29 -3.06 11.87
C GLN A 152 -1.22 -4.22 10.87
N ASN A 153 -1.96 -4.15 9.76
CA ASN A 153 -2.24 -5.32 8.92
C ASN A 153 -1.76 -5.19 7.47
N ALA A 154 -1.69 -3.97 6.91
CA ALA A 154 -1.46 -3.75 5.48
C ALA A 154 -0.15 -4.37 4.95
N ALA A 155 0.89 -4.37 5.79
CA ALA A 155 2.17 -4.98 5.47
C ALA A 155 2.04 -6.50 5.17
N GLY A 156 1.11 -7.20 5.82
CA GLY A 156 0.82 -8.61 5.55
C GLY A 156 0.26 -8.89 4.15
N TYR A 157 -0.28 -7.86 3.50
CA TYR A 157 -0.78 -7.90 2.11
C TYR A 157 0.17 -7.22 1.13
N GLY A 158 1.34 -6.76 1.59
CA GLY A 158 2.32 -6.07 0.76
C GLY A 158 2.06 -4.58 0.57
N PHE A 159 1.23 -3.93 1.39
CA PHE A 159 1.00 -2.48 1.32
C PHE A 159 1.72 -1.74 2.45
N VAL A 160 2.35 -0.61 2.11
CA VAL A 160 3.14 0.18 3.07
C VAL A 160 2.83 1.67 2.99
N GLU A 161 2.93 2.37 4.13
CA GLU A 161 2.76 3.83 4.25
C GLU A 161 4.10 4.53 3.91
N ASP A 162 4.47 4.57 2.62
CA ASP A 162 5.79 5.03 2.18
C ASP A 162 5.93 6.52 1.90
N VAL A 163 4.87 7.30 2.09
CA VAL A 163 4.90 8.76 2.00
C VAL A 163 4.47 9.36 3.35
N ALA A 164 5.45 9.79 4.16
CA ALA A 164 5.21 10.21 5.55
C ALA A 164 4.21 11.38 5.71
N ARG A 165 4.08 12.24 4.70
CA ARG A 165 3.15 13.38 4.72
C ARG A 165 1.72 12.99 4.31
N GLU A 166 1.51 11.77 3.86
CA GLU A 166 0.29 11.31 3.20
C GLU A 166 -0.16 9.99 3.82
N PRO A 167 -0.75 10.03 5.03
CA PRO A 167 -1.18 8.81 5.73
C PRO A 167 -2.26 8.00 4.99
N TRP A 168 -2.90 8.60 3.98
CA TRP A 168 -3.84 7.95 3.08
C TRP A 168 -3.14 7.18 1.94
N HIS A 169 -1.86 7.42 1.67
CA HIS A 169 -1.13 6.83 0.54
C HIS A 169 -0.47 5.51 0.94
N TRP A 170 -0.88 4.43 0.26
CA TRP A 170 -0.35 3.08 0.50
C TRP A 170 0.17 2.47 -0.80
N THR A 171 1.43 2.04 -0.79
CA THR A 171 2.09 1.49 -1.97
C THR A 171 2.29 -0.02 -1.83
N TYR A 172 1.85 -0.77 -2.84
CA TYR A 172 2.14 -2.18 -3.00
C TYR A 172 3.64 -2.38 -3.27
N ARG A 173 4.28 -3.17 -2.41
CA ARG A 173 5.64 -3.63 -2.56
C ARG A 173 5.60 -5.15 -2.65
N PRO A 174 5.83 -5.74 -3.84
CA PRO A 174 5.82 -7.19 -3.98
C PRO A 174 6.82 -7.81 -2.99
N ALA A 175 6.34 -8.79 -2.22
CA ALA A 175 7.21 -9.59 -1.37
C ALA A 175 8.17 -10.41 -2.26
N SER A 176 9.40 -10.59 -1.78
CA SER A 176 10.35 -11.55 -2.38
C SER A 176 9.88 -12.99 -2.20
#